data_AF-A0A972WQ36-F1
#
_entry.id   AF-A0A972WQ36-F1
#
_cell.length_a   1.000
_cell.length_b   1.000
_cell.length_c   1.000
_cell.angle_alpha   90.00
_cell.angle_beta   90.00
_cell.angle_gamma   90.00
#
_symmetry.space_group_name_H-M   'P 1'
#
loop_
_entity.id
_entity.type
_entity.pdbx_description
1 polymer ?
#
loop_
_entity_poly.entity_id
_entity_poly.type
_entity_poly.pdbx_seq_one_letter_code
_entity_poly.pdbx_strand_id
1 'polypeptide(L)'
;PEFIRRFLIHVLPDGFHRIRHYGLQASSARKANITKIRALLCVERSDQATNSGAKAEITPLTLREPCPCCGGSMRIIEIFCRGQKPMSRGPPRERAA
;
A
#
# COMPACT_ATOMS: atom_id res chain seq x y z
N PRO A 1 -4.71 -22.11 -17.90
CA PRO A 1 -4.69 -22.90 -16.65
C PRO A 1 -4.66 -21.99 -15.40
N GLU A 2 -5.82 -21.69 -14.83
CA GLU A 2 -5.93 -20.74 -13.70
C GLU A 2 -5.32 -21.26 -12.39
N PHE A 3 -5.30 -22.58 -12.20
CA PHE A 3 -4.79 -23.23 -10.98
C PHE A 3 -3.31 -22.89 -10.72
N ILE A 4 -2.45 -23.05 -11.73
CA ILE A 4 -1.00 -22.80 -11.62
C ILE A 4 -0.75 -21.33 -11.25
N ARG A 5 -1.48 -20.40 -11.87
CA ARG A 5 -1.35 -18.97 -11.58
C ARG A 5 -1.71 -18.64 -10.13
N ARG A 6 -2.81 -19.19 -9.61
CA ARG A 6 -3.23 -18.97 -8.20
C ARG A 6 -2.27 -19.64 -7.22
N PHE A 7 -1.77 -20.83 -7.55
CA PHE A 7 -0.78 -21.54 -6.73
C PHE A 7 0.52 -20.75 -6.57
N LEU A 8 1.05 -20.19 -7.66
CA LEU A 8 2.30 -19.44 -7.65
C LEU A 8 2.24 -18.11 -6.88
N ILE A 9 1.05 -17.55 -6.62
CA ILE A 9 0.89 -16.35 -5.75
C ILE A 9 1.18 -16.68 -4.29
N HIS A 10 1.00 -17.94 -3.88
CA HIS A 10 1.28 -18.39 -2.51
C HIS A 10 2.72 -18.88 -2.31
N VAL A 11 3.45 -19.10 -3.40
CA VAL A 11 4.85 -19.51 -3.36
C VAL A 11 5.72 -18.25 -3.27
N LEU A 12 6.64 -18.24 -2.31
CA LEU A 12 7.59 -17.15 -2.17
C LEU A 12 8.52 -17.13 -3.41
N PRO A 13 8.61 -16.02 -4.17
CA PRO A 13 9.49 -15.96 -5.33
C PRO A 13 10.94 -16.18 -4.93
N ASP A 14 11.74 -16.67 -5.88
CA ASP A 14 13.15 -16.92 -5.64
C ASP A 14 13.89 -15.63 -5.24
N GLY A 15 14.88 -15.75 -4.35
CA GLY A 15 15.59 -14.62 -3.76
C GLY A 15 14.87 -13.90 -2.60
N PHE A 16 13.63 -14.27 -2.28
CA PHE A 16 12.94 -13.75 -1.09
C PHE A 16 13.04 -14.72 0.08
N HIS A 17 13.35 -14.18 1.26
CA HIS A 17 13.40 -14.96 2.50
C HIS A 17 12.13 -14.77 3.33
N ARG A 18 11.57 -15.87 3.85
CA ARG A 18 10.39 -15.83 4.72
C ARG A 18 10.80 -15.33 6.11
N ILE A 19 10.47 -14.09 6.44
CA ILE A 19 10.72 -13.53 7.77
C ILE A 19 9.75 -14.16 8.78
N ARG A 20 10.31 -14.70 9.86
CA ARG A 20 9.55 -15.19 11.01
C ARG A 20 9.62 -14.15 12.12
N HIS A 21 8.46 -13.70 12.60
CA HIS A 21 8.39 -12.75 13.71
C HIS A 21 8.34 -13.52 15.04
N TYR A 22 9.29 -13.25 15.93
CA TYR A 22 9.33 -13.78 17.29
C TYR A 22 9.08 -12.67 18.32
N GLY A 23 8.73 -13.05 19.54
CA GLY A 23 8.48 -12.11 20.64
C GLY A 23 7.21 -11.28 20.45
N LEU A 24 7.34 -9.96 20.52
CA LEU A 24 6.20 -9.02 20.56
C LEU A 24 5.24 -9.16 19.36
N GLN A 25 5.79 -9.43 18.17
CA GLN A 25 5.06 -9.54 16.91
C GLN A 25 4.75 -10.99 16.49
N ALA A 26 5.05 -11.98 17.35
CA ALA A 26 4.68 -13.38 17.09
C ALA A 26 3.15 -13.51 16.97
N SER A 27 2.64 -14.26 15.99
CA SER A 27 1.20 -14.24 15.66
C SER A 27 0.29 -14.62 16.84
N SER A 28 0.74 -15.54 17.70
CA SER A 28 0.02 -15.99 18.89
C SER A 28 -0.18 -14.88 19.93
N ALA A 29 0.82 -14.03 20.13
CA ALA A 29 0.81 -12.97 21.14
C ALA A 29 0.50 -11.58 20.56
N ARG A 30 0.62 -11.39 19.23
CA ARG A 30 0.52 -10.09 18.55
C ARG A 30 -0.76 -9.35 18.88
N LYS A 31 -1.92 -10.02 18.83
CA LYS A 31 -3.22 -9.37 19.08
C LYS A 31 -3.32 -8.86 20.52
N ALA A 32 -2.94 -9.69 21.50
CA ALA A 32 -2.97 -9.32 22.90
C ALA A 32 -1.97 -8.20 23.23
N ASN A 33 -0.76 -8.27 22.67
CA ASN A 33 0.28 -7.25 22.88
C ASN A 33 -0.11 -5.90 22.28
N ILE A 34 -0.69 -5.87 21.07
CA ILE A 34 -1.19 -4.63 20.46
C ILE A 34 -2.25 -3.97 21.33
N THR A 35 -3.20 -4.74 21.87
CA THR A 35 -4.22 -4.21 22.78
C THR A 35 -3.59 -3.60 24.04
N LYS A 36 -2.63 -4.29 24.66
CA LYS A 36 -1.92 -3.79 25.84
C LYS A 36 -1.16 -2.49 25.55
N ILE A 37 -0.46 -2.42 24.42
CA ILE A 37 0.28 -1.21 24.01
C ILE A 37 -0.67 -0.03 23.80
N ARG A 38 -1.82 -0.24 23.13
CA ARG A 38 -2.81 0.84 22.94
C ARG A 38 -3.37 1.36 24.26
N ALA A 39 -3.65 0.47 25.21
CA ALA A 39 -4.11 0.83 26.55
C ALA A 39 -3.06 1.64 27.31
N LEU A 40 -1.79 1.23 27.27
CA LEU A 40 -0.69 1.95 27.91
C LEU A 40 -0.43 3.34 27.29
N LEU A 41 -0.66 3.48 25.98
CA LEU A 41 -0.53 4.74 25.28
C LEU A 41 -1.78 5.63 25.38
N CYS A 42 -2.80 5.22 26.15
CA CYS A 42 -4.10 5.89 26.25
C CYS A 42 -4.71 6.24 24.87
N VAL A 43 -4.47 5.39 23.87
CA VAL A 43 -5.04 5.56 22.53
C VAL A 43 -6.40 4.88 22.52
N GLU A 44 -7.46 5.68 22.52
CA GLU A 44 -8.82 5.20 22.30
C GLU A 44 -8.89 4.39 21.02
N ARG A 45 -9.61 3.27 21.10
CA ARG A 45 -9.80 2.36 19.98
C ARG A 45 -10.61 3.09 18.92
N SER A 46 -9.95 3.66 17.91
CA SER A 46 -10.63 3.88 16.64
C SER A 46 -10.97 2.49 16.13
N ASP A 47 -12.25 2.10 16.25
CA ASP A 47 -12.81 0.95 15.57
C ASP A 47 -12.78 1.23 14.06
N GLN A 48 -11.58 1.22 13.48
CA GLN A 48 -11.40 1.07 12.05
C GLN A 48 -11.57 -0.40 11.70
N ALA A 49 -12.83 -0.85 11.77
CA ALA A 49 -13.35 -1.73 10.75
C ALA A 49 -13.82 -0.86 9.57
N THR A 50 -12.89 -0.16 8.92
CA THR A 50 -12.99 0.18 7.50
C THR A 50 -11.59 0.36 6.97
N ASN A 51 -11.30 -0.31 5.86
CA ASN A 51 -10.23 0.09 4.97
C ASN A 51 -10.44 1.56 4.58
N SER A 52 -9.82 2.49 5.28
CA SER A 52 -9.65 3.86 4.82
C SER A 52 -8.17 4.18 4.91
N GLY A 53 -7.47 3.91 3.80
CA GLY A 53 -6.05 4.15 3.67
C GLY A 53 -5.75 5.65 3.76
N ALA A 54 -5.39 6.12 4.95
CA ALA A 54 -4.80 7.44 5.13
C ALA A 54 -3.34 7.38 4.67
N LYS A 55 -3.14 7.49 3.34
CA LYS A 55 -1.85 7.83 2.75
C LYS A 55 -1.48 9.24 3.22
N ALA A 56 -0.25 9.37 3.69
CA ALA A 56 0.43 10.60 4.04
C ALA A 56 0.04 11.77 3.11
N GLU A 57 -0.15 12.95 3.71
CA GLU A 57 -0.16 14.22 3.01
C GLU A 57 1.21 14.45 2.36
N ILE A 58 1.40 13.82 1.20
CA ILE A 58 2.30 14.31 0.18
C ILE A 58 1.63 15.61 -0.26
N THR A 59 2.19 16.76 0.15
CA THR A 59 1.83 18.06 -0.41
C THR A 59 1.84 17.88 -1.92
N PRO A 60 0.67 17.85 -2.56
CA PRO A 60 0.63 17.44 -3.94
C PRO A 60 1.28 18.57 -4.72
N LEU A 61 2.38 18.27 -5.41
CA LEU A 61 2.79 19.08 -6.54
C LEU A 61 1.65 18.91 -7.56
N THR A 62 0.62 19.73 -7.43
CA THR A 62 -0.49 19.77 -8.37
C THR A 62 0.00 20.48 -9.61
N LEU A 63 -0.18 19.85 -10.76
CA LEU A 63 -0.17 20.62 -12.00
C LEU A 63 -1.33 21.61 -11.88
N ARG A 64 -1.05 22.89 -12.10
CA ARG A 64 -2.07 23.96 -12.03
C ARG A 64 -3.22 23.72 -13.02
N GLU A 65 -2.96 22.95 -14.06
CA GLU A 65 -3.92 22.64 -15.11
C GLU A 65 -4.83 21.46 -14.71
N PRO A 66 -6.15 21.61 -14.83
CA PRO A 66 -7.10 20.53 -14.60
C PRO A 66 -6.98 19.44 -15.68
N CYS A 67 -7.45 18.24 -15.37
CA CYS A 67 -7.45 17.12 -16.31
C CYS A 67 -8.24 17.50 -17.59
N PRO A 68 -7.64 17.41 -18.79
CA PRO A 68 -8.31 17.79 -20.04
C PRO A 68 -9.52 16.92 -20.39
N CYS A 69 -9.68 15.74 -19.76
CA CYS A 69 -10.79 14.83 -20.02
C CYS A 69 -12.00 15.06 -19.10
N CYS A 70 -11.78 15.46 -17.84
CA CYS A 70 -12.86 15.54 -16.84
C CYS A 70 -12.84 16.79 -15.96
N GLY A 71 -11.88 17.70 -16.17
CA GLY A 71 -11.70 18.90 -15.35
C GLY A 71 -11.22 18.65 -13.92
N GLY A 72 -10.98 17.39 -13.54
CA GLY A 72 -10.55 17.00 -12.20
C GLY A 72 -9.13 17.45 -11.85
N SER A 73 -8.82 17.57 -10.55
CA SER A 73 -7.49 17.96 -10.08
C SER A 73 -6.45 16.86 -10.34
N MET A 74 -5.32 17.24 -10.95
CA MET A 74 -4.21 16.32 -11.19
C MET A 74 -3.17 16.41 -10.06
N ARG A 75 -2.68 15.25 -9.60
CA ARG A 75 -1.64 15.15 -8.56
C ARG A 75 -0.43 14.41 -9.12
N ILE A 76 0.75 15.00 -8.98
CA ILE A 76 2.01 14.31 -9.29
C ILE A 76 2.25 13.26 -8.21
N ILE A 77 2.28 11.99 -8.62
CA ILE A 77 2.54 10.85 -7.75
C ILE A 77 4.02 10.49 -7.65
N GLU A 78 4.81 10.84 -8.67
CA GLU A 78 6.25 10.55 -8.74
C GLU A 78 6.92 11.43 -9.82
N ILE A 79 8.18 11.84 -9.59
CA ILE A 79 9.05 12.49 -10.58
C ILE A 79 10.31 11.63 -10.71
N PHE A 80 10.71 11.30 -11.92
CA PHE A 80 11.88 10.45 -12.18
C PHE A 80 12.79 11.07 -13.25
N CYS A 81 14.10 10.86 -13.10
CA CYS A 81 15.09 11.36 -14.06
C CYS A 81 15.18 10.45 -15.29
N ARG A 82 15.73 10.98 -16.39
CA ARG A 82 15.95 10.21 -17.63
C ARG A 82 16.83 8.99 -17.35
N GLY A 83 16.33 7.80 -17.71
CA GLY A 83 17.02 6.52 -17.46
C GLY A 83 16.63 5.83 -16.14
N GLN A 84 15.84 6.48 -15.28
CA GLN A 84 15.27 5.81 -14.10
C GLN A 84 13.98 5.07 -14.44
N LYS A 85 13.79 3.90 -13.82
CA LYS A 85 12.55 3.14 -13.94
C LYS A 85 11.55 3.67 -12.91
N PRO A 86 10.34 4.12 -13.33
CA PRO A 86 9.35 4.62 -12.38
C PRO A 86 8.90 3.50 -11.43
N MET A 87 8.71 3.85 -10.16
CA MET A 87 8.25 2.95 -9.11
C MET A 87 6.74 2.71 -9.20
N SER A 88 5.99 3.70 -9.69
CA SER A 88 4.57 3.60 -9.94
C SER A 88 4.28 2.98 -11.32
N ARG A 89 3.38 1.99 -11.37
CA ARG A 89 2.79 1.54 -12.63
C ARG A 89 1.67 2.51 -12.99
N GLY A 90 1.74 3.12 -14.17
CA GLY A 90 0.65 3.95 -14.66
C GLY A 90 -0.65 3.12 -14.76
N PRO A 91 -1.83 3.76 -14.59
CA PRO A 91 -3.10 3.07 -14.83
C PRO A 91 -3.11 2.50 -16.26
N PRO A 92 -3.76 1.34 -16.49
CA PRO A 92 -3.92 0.81 -17.84
C PRO A 92 -4.55 1.87 -18.74
N ARG A 93 -4.09 1.98 -19.99
CA ARG A 93 -4.78 2.82 -20.98
C ARG A 93 -6.17 2.24 -21.17
N GLU A 94 -7.22 3.06 -21.17
CA GLU A 94 -8.61 2.60 -21.32
C GLU A 94 -8.84 1.71 -22.54
N ARG A 95 -8.06 1.89 -23.62
CA ARG A 95 -8.11 1.05 -24.84
C ARG A 95 -7.56 -0.37 -24.69
N ALA A 96 -7.06 -0.75 -23.52
CA ALA A 96 -6.50 -2.08 -23.24
C ALA A 96 -7.41 -2.94 -22.33
N ALA A 97 -8.64 -2.49 -22.09
CA ALA A 97 -9.70 -3.24 -21.41
C ALA A 97 -10.74 -3.76 -22.41
#